data_AF-A0A2V9G5H8-F1
#
_entry.id   AF-A0A2V9G5H8-F1
#
_cell.length_a   1.000
_cell.length_b   1.000
_cell.length_c   1.000
_cell.angle_alpha   90.00
_cell.angle_beta   90.00
_cell.angle_gamma   90.00
#
_symmetry.space_group_name_H-M   'P 1'
#
loop_
_entity.id
_entity.type
_entity.pdbx_description
1 polymer ?
#
loop_
_entity_poly.entity_id
_entity_poly.type
_entity_poly.pdbx_seq_one_letter_code
_entity_poly.pdbx_strand_id
1 'polypeptide(L)'
;MFITMGMNNSQFDNIEFDLNGSARVGIHLAATNPINTTLGAAVAPGTATVAPGSMANITVGTVLNVGRGTNMEPVYVTATTSSTFTAAFAKPHSATDPVGGSAGSSGAKFSNLTVTDVPISSTTFEYPTSYATNQVSEVSFENVYLQGLGIGREGSAGIVILTGRNVKNFSARDVVFSSFKYGLDWLTAPSGSFTLSRPIFGGSTIADIRANGGSLFVDGAESESATGHLFLTGNLGANVAHATLVDCSVEISAPANDYVISYAGNLTLIGNTFFNLRGATSVPKIQINAGSFKENSSIALTSIGNYYQNAATAYAPVYDTSNNKILPSYYANQPVQVVSLGDYGGRGGALVKLNNYLTTSALTSQTAGTVAASGVLRAGDTDTAVAFRDHADNADVPGLAKDTSDVVFVGGRVGIGLNSAVQIG
;
A
#
# COMPACT_ATOMS: atom_id res chain seq x y z
N MET A 1 -14.31 -19.15 -14.22
CA MET A 1 -14.69 -18.12 -13.23
C MET A 1 -15.10 -18.84 -11.96
N PHE A 2 -14.37 -18.62 -10.87
CA PHE A 2 -14.65 -19.14 -9.54
C PHE A 2 -15.19 -17.99 -8.67
N ILE A 3 -16.50 -17.99 -8.40
CA ILE A 3 -17.14 -16.98 -7.55
C ILE A 3 -17.27 -17.55 -6.16
N THR A 4 -16.79 -16.80 -5.17
CA THR A 4 -16.82 -17.18 -3.77
C THR A 4 -17.54 -16.13 -2.95
N MET A 5 -18.69 -16.50 -2.39
CA MET A 5 -19.57 -15.62 -1.63
C MET A 5 -19.74 -16.16 -0.21
N GLY A 6 -19.65 -15.28 0.79
CA GLY A 6 -19.91 -15.62 2.19
C GLY A 6 -18.88 -16.55 2.80
N MET A 7 -17.63 -16.49 2.32
CA MET A 7 -16.57 -17.38 2.76
C MET A 7 -15.97 -16.89 4.07
N ASN A 8 -16.31 -17.57 5.15
CA ASN A 8 -15.84 -17.24 6.48
C ASN A 8 -14.92 -18.35 6.99
N ASN A 9 -13.65 -18.03 7.23
CA ASN A 9 -12.62 -18.97 7.65
C ASN A 9 -12.42 -20.15 6.67
N SER A 10 -12.63 -19.89 5.38
CA SER A 10 -12.47 -20.89 4.32
C SER A 10 -11.02 -20.95 3.86
N GLN A 11 -10.54 -22.16 3.56
CA GLN A 11 -9.23 -22.38 2.97
C GLN A 11 -9.35 -23.03 1.58
N PHE A 12 -8.60 -22.49 0.62
CA PHE A 12 -8.42 -23.01 -0.73
C PHE A 12 -6.96 -23.34 -0.90
N ASP A 13 -6.67 -24.59 -1.22
CA ASP A 13 -5.29 -25.08 -1.30
C ASP A 13 -5.12 -25.98 -2.52
N ASN A 14 -3.98 -25.84 -3.20
CA ASN A 14 -3.58 -26.65 -4.35
C ASN A 14 -4.63 -26.62 -5.48
N ILE A 15 -4.94 -25.42 -5.94
CA ILE A 15 -5.93 -25.19 -7.00
C ILE A 15 -5.27 -24.54 -8.20
N GLU A 16 -5.65 -25.00 -9.39
CA GLU A 16 -5.22 -24.44 -10.66
C GLU A 16 -6.44 -24.09 -11.52
N PHE A 17 -6.44 -22.87 -12.08
CA PHE A 17 -7.46 -22.40 -12.99
C PHE A 17 -6.81 -21.78 -14.23
N ASP A 18 -7.21 -22.25 -15.40
CA ASP A 18 -6.97 -21.57 -16.67
C ASP A 18 -8.28 -20.92 -17.15
N LEU A 19 -8.27 -19.60 -17.30
CA LEU A 19 -9.45 -18.84 -17.71
C LEU A 19 -9.64 -18.77 -19.24
N ASN A 20 -8.68 -19.27 -20.04
CA ASN A 20 -8.68 -19.29 -21.50
C ASN A 20 -9.07 -17.94 -22.12
N GLY A 21 -8.70 -16.84 -21.45
CA GLY A 21 -9.08 -15.47 -21.83
C GLY A 21 -10.58 -15.17 -21.90
N SER A 22 -11.42 -16.08 -21.42
CA SER A 22 -12.88 -16.03 -21.60
C SER A 22 -13.63 -15.59 -20.34
N ALA A 23 -13.08 -15.89 -19.16
CA ALA A 23 -13.68 -15.46 -17.89
C ALA A 23 -13.21 -14.06 -17.50
N ARG A 24 -14.15 -13.18 -17.11
CA ARG A 24 -13.82 -11.82 -16.65
C ARG A 24 -12.99 -11.82 -15.36
N VAL A 25 -13.28 -12.73 -14.43
CA VAL A 25 -12.62 -12.80 -13.12
C VAL A 25 -12.23 -14.24 -12.79
N GLY A 26 -11.05 -14.43 -12.20
CA GLY A 26 -10.61 -15.71 -11.63
C GLY A 26 -11.37 -16.02 -10.35
N ILE A 27 -11.05 -15.28 -9.29
CA ILE A 27 -11.62 -15.37 -7.94
C ILE A 27 -12.39 -14.08 -7.64
N HIS A 28 -13.67 -14.19 -7.29
CA HIS A 28 -14.44 -13.03 -6.84
C HIS A 28 -14.87 -13.21 -5.39
N LEU A 29 -14.38 -12.34 -4.51
CA LEU A 29 -14.78 -12.23 -3.11
C LEU A 29 -15.66 -11.00 -2.93
N ALA A 30 -16.93 -11.25 -2.63
CA ALA A 30 -17.92 -10.20 -2.48
C ALA A 30 -18.56 -10.22 -1.10
N ALA A 31 -18.97 -9.05 -0.65
CA ALA A 31 -19.86 -8.85 0.47
C ALA A 31 -21.01 -7.97 -0.01
N THR A 32 -22.25 -8.45 0.06
CA THR A 32 -23.42 -7.63 -0.30
C THR A 32 -24.28 -7.38 0.93
N ASN A 33 -25.03 -6.27 0.93
CA ASN A 33 -25.96 -5.99 2.01
C ASN A 33 -27.01 -7.11 2.14
N PRO A 34 -27.70 -7.23 3.30
CA PRO A 34 -28.84 -8.13 3.42
C PRO A 34 -29.90 -7.74 2.37
N ILE A 35 -29.97 -8.52 1.30
CA ILE A 35 -31.07 -8.52 0.33
C ILE A 35 -31.97 -9.66 0.73
N ASN A 36 -33.25 -9.37 0.89
CA ASN A 36 -34.27 -10.36 1.22
C ASN A 36 -35.53 -10.02 0.42
N THR A 37 -35.60 -10.57 -0.78
CA THR A 37 -36.75 -10.39 -1.67
C THR A 37 -37.00 -11.67 -2.45
N THR A 38 -37.97 -11.65 -3.37
CA THR A 38 -38.24 -12.72 -4.32
C THR A 38 -37.98 -12.23 -5.74
N LEU A 39 -37.74 -13.16 -6.66
CA LEU A 39 -37.39 -12.86 -8.05
C LEU A 39 -38.49 -12.12 -8.81
N GLY A 40 -39.76 -12.36 -8.44
CA GLY A 40 -40.94 -11.67 -8.95
C GLY A 40 -41.44 -12.15 -10.32
N ALA A 41 -40.59 -12.83 -11.09
CA ALA A 41 -40.98 -13.52 -12.33
C ALA A 41 -40.21 -14.84 -12.47
N ALA A 42 -40.81 -15.82 -13.13
CA ALA A 42 -40.09 -17.04 -13.50
C ALA A 42 -39.08 -16.71 -14.61
N VAL A 43 -37.89 -17.32 -14.53
CA VAL A 43 -36.79 -17.09 -15.46
C VAL A 43 -36.33 -18.41 -16.04
N ALA A 44 -36.14 -18.45 -17.35
CA ALA A 44 -35.45 -19.55 -18.03
C ALA A 44 -33.94 -19.24 -18.11
N PRO A 45 -33.07 -20.25 -18.30
CA PRO A 45 -31.65 -20.00 -18.53
C PRO A 45 -31.40 -18.99 -19.66
N GLY A 46 -30.50 -18.04 -19.43
CA GLY A 46 -30.18 -16.95 -20.35
C GLY A 46 -30.13 -15.58 -19.65
N THR A 47 -29.98 -14.52 -20.44
CA THR A 47 -30.07 -13.14 -19.94
C THR A 47 -31.54 -12.75 -19.76
N ALA A 48 -31.91 -12.34 -18.56
CA ALA A 48 -33.28 -11.95 -18.23
C ALA A 48 -33.32 -10.66 -17.42
N THR A 49 -34.37 -9.87 -17.64
CA THR A 49 -34.73 -8.72 -16.82
C THR A 49 -35.88 -9.11 -15.91
N VAL A 50 -35.70 -8.97 -14.60
CA VAL A 50 -36.66 -9.37 -13.57
C VAL A 50 -37.07 -8.19 -12.70
N ALA A 51 -38.28 -8.26 -12.16
CA ALA A 51 -38.86 -7.25 -11.28
C ALA A 51 -39.02 -7.85 -9.87
N PRO A 52 -37.97 -7.81 -9.02
CA PRO A 52 -38.07 -8.41 -7.70
C PRO A 52 -39.09 -7.67 -6.83
N GLY A 53 -39.53 -8.32 -5.75
CA GLY A 53 -40.43 -7.68 -4.78
C GLY A 53 -39.86 -6.40 -4.13
N SER A 54 -38.54 -6.23 -4.17
CA SER A 54 -37.82 -5.02 -3.76
C SER A 54 -36.50 -4.89 -4.50
N MET A 55 -36.18 -3.69 -4.98
CA MET A 55 -34.88 -3.33 -5.55
C MET A 55 -33.89 -2.78 -4.50
N ALA A 56 -34.26 -2.82 -3.20
CA ALA A 56 -33.38 -2.32 -2.14
C ALA A 56 -32.04 -3.06 -2.14
N ASN A 57 -30.94 -2.31 -2.25
CA ASN A 57 -29.56 -2.82 -2.33
C ASN A 57 -29.22 -3.66 -3.57
N ILE A 58 -30.07 -3.68 -4.61
CA ILE A 58 -29.76 -4.31 -5.90
C ILE A 58 -29.30 -3.22 -6.88
N THR A 59 -28.00 -3.17 -7.15
CA THR A 59 -27.37 -2.24 -8.11
C THR A 59 -26.58 -3.00 -9.16
N VAL A 60 -26.24 -2.34 -10.28
CA VAL A 60 -25.27 -2.89 -11.26
C VAL A 60 -23.97 -3.26 -10.55
N GLY A 61 -23.46 -4.46 -10.81
CA GLY A 61 -22.29 -5.03 -10.14
C GLY A 61 -22.63 -5.97 -8.99
N THR A 62 -23.83 -5.88 -8.42
CA THR A 62 -24.23 -6.73 -7.30
C THR A 62 -24.25 -8.19 -7.72
N VAL A 63 -23.62 -9.06 -6.92
CA VAL A 63 -23.78 -10.51 -7.03
C VAL A 63 -24.91 -10.97 -6.10
N LEU A 64 -25.91 -11.63 -6.67
CA LEU A 64 -27.11 -12.09 -5.97
C LEU A 64 -27.12 -13.62 -5.91
N ASN A 65 -27.48 -14.20 -4.76
CA ASN A 65 -27.83 -15.61 -4.69
C ASN A 65 -29.32 -15.75 -5.01
N VAL A 66 -29.65 -16.44 -6.11
CA VAL A 66 -31.05 -16.67 -6.53
C VAL A 66 -31.40 -18.13 -6.35
N GLY A 67 -32.57 -18.41 -5.76
CA GLY A 67 -33.07 -19.77 -5.56
C GLY A 67 -32.65 -20.40 -4.22
N ARG A 68 -32.83 -21.73 -4.12
CA ARG A 68 -32.54 -22.54 -2.92
C ARG A 68 -31.98 -23.90 -3.31
N GLY A 69 -31.23 -24.53 -2.40
CA GLY A 69 -30.76 -25.90 -2.57
C GLY A 69 -29.94 -26.09 -3.85
N THR A 70 -30.23 -27.14 -4.61
CA THR A 70 -29.53 -27.46 -5.88
C THR A 70 -29.81 -26.44 -6.99
N ASN A 71 -30.92 -25.70 -6.90
CA ASN A 71 -31.26 -24.65 -7.87
C ASN A 71 -30.65 -23.30 -7.52
N MET A 72 -29.94 -23.18 -6.39
CA MET A 72 -29.26 -21.94 -6.05
C MET A 72 -28.16 -21.64 -7.07
N GLU A 73 -28.07 -20.39 -7.52
CA GLU A 73 -26.94 -19.89 -8.30
C GLU A 73 -26.62 -18.42 -7.99
N PRO A 74 -25.33 -18.04 -8.04
CA PRO A 74 -24.92 -16.64 -8.02
C PRO A 74 -25.10 -16.01 -9.41
N VAL A 75 -25.80 -14.87 -9.48
CA VAL A 75 -25.97 -14.09 -10.72
C VAL A 75 -25.39 -12.70 -10.57
N TYR A 76 -24.78 -12.20 -11.64
CA TYR A 76 -24.18 -10.86 -11.68
C TYR A 76 -25.16 -9.87 -12.32
N VAL A 77 -25.52 -8.82 -11.58
CA VAL A 77 -26.41 -7.78 -12.09
C VAL A 77 -25.67 -6.88 -13.08
N THR A 78 -26.14 -6.82 -14.33
CA THR A 78 -25.51 -6.07 -15.42
C THR A 78 -26.23 -4.75 -15.76
N ALA A 79 -27.51 -4.63 -15.42
CA ALA A 79 -28.28 -3.40 -15.57
C ALA A 79 -29.35 -3.32 -14.47
N THR A 80 -29.75 -2.10 -14.11
CA THR A 80 -30.85 -1.86 -13.16
C THR A 80 -31.70 -0.67 -13.60
N THR A 81 -33.00 -0.75 -13.33
CA THR A 81 -33.90 0.41 -13.29
C THR A 81 -34.34 0.63 -11.84
N SER A 82 -35.31 1.53 -11.61
CA SER A 82 -35.90 1.69 -10.28
C SER A 82 -36.69 0.46 -9.80
N SER A 83 -37.12 -0.43 -10.70
CA SER A 83 -37.97 -1.58 -10.38
C SER A 83 -37.49 -2.92 -10.94
N THR A 84 -36.41 -2.95 -11.72
CA THR A 84 -35.91 -4.18 -12.34
C THR A 84 -34.40 -4.30 -12.32
N PHE A 85 -33.90 -5.51 -12.44
CA PHE A 85 -32.50 -5.78 -12.75
C PHE A 85 -32.36 -6.77 -13.90
N THR A 86 -31.25 -6.69 -14.63
CA THR A 86 -30.87 -7.64 -15.68
C THR A 86 -29.67 -8.45 -15.22
N ALA A 87 -29.71 -9.77 -15.41
CA ALA A 87 -28.59 -10.68 -15.13
C ALA A 87 -28.62 -11.87 -16.08
N ALA A 88 -27.53 -12.64 -16.14
CA ALA A 88 -27.48 -13.94 -16.80
C ALA A 88 -27.72 -15.05 -15.77
N PHE A 89 -28.69 -15.91 -16.05
CA PHE A 89 -29.09 -17.06 -15.24
C PHE A 89 -28.66 -18.34 -15.96
N ALA A 90 -27.99 -19.26 -15.28
CA ALA A 90 -27.65 -20.56 -15.86
C ALA A 90 -28.74 -21.60 -15.55
N LYS A 91 -29.58 -21.35 -14.55
CA LYS A 91 -30.65 -22.26 -14.11
C LYS A 91 -32.04 -21.62 -14.30
N PRO A 92 -33.08 -22.45 -14.48
CA PRO A 92 -34.45 -21.95 -14.41
C PRO A 92 -34.81 -21.59 -12.96
N HIS A 93 -35.56 -20.52 -12.78
CA HIS A 93 -36.02 -20.02 -11.49
C HIS A 93 -37.52 -19.75 -11.47
N SER A 94 -38.13 -19.93 -10.30
CA SER A 94 -39.54 -19.58 -10.06
C SER A 94 -39.68 -18.11 -9.67
N ALA A 95 -40.86 -17.52 -9.89
CA ALA A 95 -41.14 -16.15 -9.46
C ALA A 95 -41.02 -15.95 -7.93
N THR A 96 -41.18 -17.03 -7.17
CA THR A 96 -41.10 -17.03 -5.70
C THR A 96 -39.72 -17.37 -5.17
N ASP A 97 -38.75 -17.67 -6.04
CA ASP A 97 -37.39 -17.97 -5.60
C ASP A 97 -36.83 -16.77 -4.84
N PRO A 98 -36.18 -16.99 -3.68
CA PRO A 98 -35.59 -15.90 -2.94
C PRO A 98 -34.44 -15.31 -3.75
N VAL A 99 -34.27 -14.00 -3.59
CA VAL A 99 -33.10 -13.25 -4.04
C VAL A 99 -32.44 -12.73 -2.77
N GLY A 100 -31.25 -13.25 -2.52
CA GLY A 100 -30.48 -13.01 -1.31
C GLY A 100 -29.17 -12.29 -1.57
N GLY A 101 -28.72 -11.53 -0.57
CA GLY A 101 -27.36 -11.03 -0.51
C GLY A 101 -26.39 -12.13 -0.07
N SER A 102 -25.12 -11.80 0.00
CA SER A 102 -24.05 -12.61 0.56
C SER A 102 -23.69 -12.10 1.94
N ALA A 103 -23.43 -13.00 2.87
CA ALA A 103 -22.65 -12.65 4.05
C ALA A 103 -21.29 -12.06 3.62
N GLY A 104 -20.67 -11.28 4.51
CA GLY A 104 -19.28 -10.87 4.34
C GLY A 104 -18.37 -12.10 4.11
N SER A 105 -17.25 -11.87 3.44
CA SER A 105 -16.20 -12.88 3.27
C SER A 105 -15.03 -12.49 4.16
N SER A 106 -14.80 -13.20 5.26
CA SER A 106 -13.68 -12.90 6.17
C SER A 106 -12.84 -14.12 6.52
N GLY A 107 -11.52 -13.93 6.70
CA GLY A 107 -10.63 -15.02 7.09
C GLY A 107 -10.39 -16.04 5.98
N ALA A 108 -10.55 -15.64 4.71
CA ALA A 108 -10.31 -16.53 3.58
C ALA A 108 -8.80 -16.68 3.33
N LYS A 109 -8.32 -17.93 3.17
CA LYS A 109 -6.93 -18.22 2.83
C LYS A 109 -6.85 -18.94 1.48
N PHE A 110 -5.99 -18.45 0.60
CA PHE A 110 -5.64 -19.08 -0.67
C PHE A 110 -4.17 -19.48 -0.64
N SER A 111 -3.89 -20.75 -0.88
CA SER A 111 -2.55 -21.31 -0.85
C SER A 111 -2.29 -22.18 -2.07
N ASN A 112 -1.04 -22.13 -2.56
CA ASN A 112 -0.59 -22.98 -3.68
C ASN A 112 -1.58 -22.89 -4.86
N LEU A 113 -1.89 -21.65 -5.24
CA LEU A 113 -2.93 -21.32 -6.20
C LEU A 113 -2.29 -20.83 -7.50
N THR A 114 -2.74 -21.36 -8.62
CA THR A 114 -2.36 -20.88 -9.95
C THR A 114 -3.59 -20.40 -10.71
N VAL A 115 -3.55 -19.18 -11.24
CA VAL A 115 -4.60 -18.60 -12.09
C VAL A 115 -3.96 -18.00 -13.33
N THR A 116 -4.25 -18.55 -14.51
CA THR A 116 -3.64 -18.14 -15.79
C THR A 116 -4.66 -17.61 -16.79
N ASP A 117 -4.14 -16.96 -17.83
CA ASP A 117 -4.88 -16.44 -18.97
C ASP A 117 -6.04 -15.51 -18.57
N VAL A 118 -5.76 -14.61 -17.63
CA VAL A 118 -6.76 -13.71 -17.06
C VAL A 118 -6.90 -12.42 -17.90
N PRO A 119 -8.08 -12.17 -18.52
CA PRO A 119 -8.29 -11.01 -19.40
C PRO A 119 -8.55 -9.70 -18.66
N ILE A 120 -9.09 -9.74 -17.43
CA ILE A 120 -9.40 -8.53 -16.65
C ILE A 120 -8.78 -8.62 -15.26
N SER A 121 -9.28 -9.45 -14.35
CA SER A 121 -8.74 -9.51 -12.98
C SER A 121 -8.67 -10.91 -12.40
N SER A 122 -7.52 -11.28 -11.81
CA SER A 122 -7.35 -12.66 -11.33
C SER A 122 -8.07 -12.85 -10.01
N THR A 123 -7.99 -11.86 -9.13
CA THR A 123 -8.83 -11.78 -7.95
C THR A 123 -9.47 -10.40 -7.82
N THR A 124 -10.75 -10.39 -7.52
CA THR A 124 -11.55 -9.18 -7.34
C THR A 124 -12.15 -9.15 -5.95
N PHE A 125 -11.99 -8.02 -5.28
CA PHE A 125 -12.68 -7.69 -4.03
C PHE A 125 -13.76 -6.63 -4.29
N GLU A 126 -15.00 -6.93 -3.94
CA GLU A 126 -16.14 -6.04 -4.18
C GLU A 126 -17.07 -5.90 -2.96
N TYR A 127 -17.53 -4.66 -2.77
CA TYR A 127 -18.56 -4.25 -1.81
C TYR A 127 -19.48 -3.20 -2.45
N PRO A 128 -20.58 -3.60 -3.11
CA PRO A 128 -21.34 -2.71 -4.01
C PRO A 128 -22.31 -1.74 -3.33
N THR A 129 -22.51 -1.78 -2.01
CA THR A 129 -23.60 -1.03 -1.34
C THR A 129 -23.16 -0.21 -0.13
N SER A 130 -23.95 0.80 0.26
CA SER A 130 -23.49 1.89 1.13
C SER A 130 -23.71 1.72 2.63
N TYR A 131 -24.38 0.66 3.11
CA TYR A 131 -24.82 0.55 4.51
C TYR A 131 -24.87 -0.89 5.03
N ALA A 132 -23.81 -1.38 5.70
CA ALA A 132 -23.80 -2.53 6.63
C ALA A 132 -22.39 -2.79 7.21
N THR A 133 -22.31 -3.65 8.23
CA THR A 133 -21.09 -4.23 8.82
C THR A 133 -20.41 -5.30 7.96
N ASN A 134 -21.06 -5.75 6.88
CA ASN A 134 -20.51 -6.77 5.99
C ASN A 134 -19.21 -6.26 5.36
N GLN A 135 -18.19 -7.13 5.36
CA GLN A 135 -16.84 -6.81 4.91
C GLN A 135 -16.30 -7.91 4.03
N VAL A 136 -15.35 -7.54 3.18
CA VAL A 136 -14.37 -8.47 2.65
C VAL A 136 -13.08 -8.19 3.40
N SER A 137 -12.67 -9.07 4.30
CA SER A 137 -11.53 -8.77 5.16
C SER A 137 -10.71 -9.98 5.54
N GLU A 138 -9.51 -9.75 6.07
CA GLU A 138 -8.68 -10.84 6.61
C GLU A 138 -8.43 -11.92 5.55
N VAL A 139 -8.19 -11.50 4.31
CA VAL A 139 -7.93 -12.41 3.20
C VAL A 139 -6.42 -12.52 3.02
N SER A 140 -5.95 -13.77 2.90
CA SER A 140 -4.53 -14.08 2.74
C SER A 140 -4.26 -14.90 1.48
N PHE A 141 -3.17 -14.57 0.79
CA PHE A 141 -2.61 -15.35 -0.31
C PHE A 141 -1.21 -15.82 0.08
N GLU A 142 -0.91 -17.08 -0.18
CA GLU A 142 0.41 -17.67 0.08
C GLU A 142 0.81 -18.58 -1.08
N ASN A 143 1.99 -18.37 -1.68
CA ASN A 143 2.46 -19.15 -2.82
C ASN A 143 1.45 -19.14 -3.99
N VAL A 144 1.20 -17.96 -4.54
CA VAL A 144 0.18 -17.77 -5.57
C VAL A 144 0.81 -17.28 -6.87
N TYR A 145 0.45 -17.90 -7.99
CA TYR A 145 0.85 -17.47 -9.33
C TYR A 145 -0.37 -16.93 -10.08
N LEU A 146 -0.35 -15.63 -10.39
CA LEU A 146 -1.40 -14.94 -11.15
C LEU A 146 -0.82 -14.46 -12.47
N GLN A 147 -1.45 -14.81 -13.59
CA GLN A 147 -0.98 -14.46 -14.93
C GLN A 147 -2.11 -13.92 -15.81
N GLY A 148 -1.89 -12.77 -16.44
CA GLY A 148 -2.75 -12.22 -17.48
C GLY A 148 -2.59 -12.93 -18.83
N LEU A 149 -2.99 -12.30 -19.93
CA LEU A 149 -2.93 -12.92 -21.27
C LEU A 149 -1.58 -12.75 -22.00
N GLY A 150 -0.58 -12.16 -21.35
CA GLY A 150 0.69 -11.82 -21.97
C GLY A 150 0.74 -10.42 -22.59
N ILE A 151 1.86 -10.13 -23.25
CA ILE A 151 2.22 -8.82 -23.80
C ILE A 151 1.23 -8.39 -24.91
N GLY A 152 0.78 -7.14 -24.85
CA GLY A 152 -0.19 -6.53 -25.77
C GLY A 152 -1.65 -6.89 -25.51
N ARG A 153 -1.91 -7.79 -24.55
CA ARG A 153 -3.25 -8.24 -24.14
C ARG A 153 -3.37 -8.33 -22.63
N GLU A 154 -2.57 -7.56 -21.91
CA GLU A 154 -2.40 -7.67 -20.46
C GLU A 154 -3.74 -7.62 -19.73
N GLY A 155 -3.89 -8.48 -18.72
CA GLY A 155 -5.04 -8.39 -17.82
C GLY A 155 -5.02 -7.03 -17.10
N SER A 156 -6.18 -6.50 -16.71
CA SER A 156 -6.22 -5.23 -15.97
C SER A 156 -5.46 -5.29 -14.64
N ALA A 157 -5.65 -6.35 -13.85
CA ALA A 157 -4.91 -6.51 -12.59
C ALA A 157 -4.77 -7.95 -12.11
N GLY A 158 -3.71 -8.26 -11.37
CA GLY A 158 -3.61 -9.52 -10.63
C GLY A 158 -4.65 -9.57 -9.51
N ILE A 159 -4.55 -8.64 -8.56
CA ILE A 159 -5.54 -8.43 -7.51
C ILE A 159 -6.12 -7.03 -7.65
N VAL A 160 -7.45 -6.91 -7.68
CA VAL A 160 -8.16 -5.63 -7.75
C VAL A 160 -9.10 -5.43 -6.57
N ILE A 161 -9.11 -4.22 -6.02
CA ILE A 161 -10.15 -3.72 -5.12
C ILE A 161 -11.03 -2.76 -5.91
N LEU A 162 -12.23 -3.20 -6.29
CA LEU A 162 -13.14 -2.40 -7.09
C LEU A 162 -13.75 -1.25 -6.29
N THR A 163 -14.02 -1.47 -4.99
CA THR A 163 -14.76 -0.53 -4.14
C THR A 163 -14.12 -0.37 -2.75
N GLY A 164 -13.73 0.85 -2.40
CA GLY A 164 -12.79 1.17 -1.33
C GLY A 164 -13.44 1.42 0.02
N ARG A 165 -14.34 0.54 0.45
CA ARG A 165 -15.04 0.70 1.74
C ARG A 165 -14.55 -0.33 2.75
N ASN A 166 -15.41 -1.28 3.09
CA ASN A 166 -15.17 -2.31 4.09
C ASN A 166 -14.40 -3.50 3.49
N VAL A 167 -13.44 -3.18 2.62
CA VAL A 167 -12.48 -4.10 2.01
C VAL A 167 -11.14 -3.79 2.68
N LYS A 168 -10.71 -4.62 3.65
CA LYS A 168 -9.56 -4.31 4.52
C LYS A 168 -8.79 -5.53 5.01
N ASN A 169 -7.56 -5.34 5.51
CA ASN A 169 -6.75 -6.36 6.17
C ASN A 169 -6.40 -7.52 5.23
N PHE A 170 -5.61 -7.22 4.21
CA PHE A 170 -5.15 -8.21 3.24
C PHE A 170 -3.68 -8.50 3.43
N SER A 171 -3.29 -9.76 3.22
CA SER A 171 -1.89 -10.14 3.14
C SER A 171 -1.66 -11.01 1.91
N ALA A 172 -0.54 -10.82 1.24
CA ALA A 172 -0.10 -11.69 0.16
C ALA A 172 1.38 -11.97 0.36
N ARG A 173 1.76 -13.25 0.36
CA ARG A 173 3.14 -13.70 0.54
C ARG A 173 3.51 -14.62 -0.60
N ASP A 174 4.70 -14.46 -1.16
CA ASP A 174 5.17 -15.30 -2.27
C ASP A 174 4.19 -15.30 -3.44
N VAL A 175 3.75 -14.11 -3.85
CA VAL A 175 2.80 -13.95 -4.96
C VAL A 175 3.51 -13.45 -6.19
N VAL A 176 3.34 -14.16 -7.30
CA VAL A 176 3.81 -13.76 -8.61
C VAL A 176 2.67 -13.13 -9.39
N PHE A 177 2.89 -11.93 -9.87
CA PHE A 177 2.00 -11.21 -10.77
C PHE A 177 2.67 -11.11 -12.13
N SER A 178 2.10 -11.75 -13.15
CA SER A 178 2.67 -11.73 -14.50
C SER A 178 1.70 -11.16 -15.53
N SER A 179 2.19 -10.28 -16.41
CA SER A 179 1.48 -9.82 -17.62
C SER A 179 0.14 -9.10 -17.33
N PHE A 180 0.16 -8.18 -16.37
CA PHE A 180 -0.98 -7.31 -16.05
C PHE A 180 -0.70 -5.84 -16.40
N LYS A 181 -1.71 -4.98 -16.36
CA LYS A 181 -1.47 -3.52 -16.27
C LYS A 181 -0.99 -3.14 -14.88
N TYR A 182 -1.60 -3.79 -13.88
CA TYR A 182 -1.23 -3.68 -12.48
C TYR A 182 -1.09 -5.05 -11.81
N GLY A 183 -0.05 -5.27 -11.02
CA GLY A 183 -0.04 -6.45 -10.15
C GLY A 183 -1.15 -6.35 -9.09
N LEU A 184 -1.14 -5.22 -8.37
CA LEU A 184 -2.14 -4.84 -7.39
C LEU A 184 -2.80 -3.51 -7.76
N ASP A 185 -4.13 -3.49 -7.81
CA ASP A 185 -4.89 -2.31 -8.22
C ASP A 185 -6.00 -1.94 -7.22
N TRP A 186 -5.78 -0.88 -6.44
CA TRP A 186 -6.82 -0.26 -5.63
C TRP A 186 -7.43 0.91 -6.40
N LEU A 187 -8.44 0.61 -7.23
CA LEU A 187 -9.16 1.61 -8.02
C LEU A 187 -9.77 2.72 -7.17
N THR A 188 -10.15 2.36 -5.95
CA THR A 188 -10.77 3.22 -4.96
C THR A 188 -9.91 3.25 -3.70
N ALA A 189 -10.24 4.11 -2.74
CA ALA A 189 -9.45 4.32 -1.53
C ALA A 189 -9.88 3.38 -0.39
N PRO A 190 -9.38 2.14 -0.27
CA PRO A 190 -9.80 1.28 0.82
C PRO A 190 -9.34 1.83 2.17
N SER A 191 -9.89 1.26 3.23
CA SER A 191 -9.42 1.47 4.61
C SER A 191 -8.70 0.23 5.12
N GLY A 192 -7.86 0.37 6.14
CA GLY A 192 -7.15 -0.74 6.78
C GLY A 192 -5.74 -1.00 6.25
N SER A 193 -5.20 -2.16 6.59
CA SER A 193 -3.81 -2.55 6.33
C SER A 193 -3.70 -3.59 5.21
N PHE A 194 -2.65 -3.48 4.42
CA PHE A 194 -2.39 -4.34 3.27
C PHE A 194 -0.89 -4.67 3.26
N THR A 195 -0.57 -5.95 3.25
CA THR A 195 0.81 -6.43 3.32
C THR A 195 1.14 -7.28 2.10
N LEU A 196 2.23 -6.97 1.41
CA LEU A 196 2.80 -7.77 0.34
C LEU A 196 4.22 -8.19 0.71
N SER A 197 4.45 -9.47 0.93
CA SER A 197 5.76 -9.99 1.33
C SER A 197 6.36 -10.87 0.24
N ARG A 198 7.52 -10.47 -0.25
CA ARG A 198 8.23 -11.07 -1.38
C ARG A 198 7.36 -11.25 -2.63
N PRO A 199 6.60 -10.24 -3.08
CA PRO A 199 5.91 -10.33 -4.35
C PRO A 199 6.90 -10.25 -5.52
N ILE A 200 6.60 -10.94 -6.61
CA ILE A 200 7.33 -10.80 -7.87
C ILE A 200 6.38 -10.19 -8.89
N PHE A 201 6.76 -9.07 -9.48
CA PHE A 201 6.03 -8.43 -10.55
C PHE A 201 6.78 -8.57 -11.87
N GLY A 202 6.20 -9.31 -12.82
CA GLY A 202 6.78 -9.57 -14.13
C GLY A 202 5.89 -9.03 -15.25
N GLY A 203 6.39 -8.08 -16.03
CA GLY A 203 5.70 -7.59 -17.22
C GLY A 203 4.43 -6.77 -16.94
N SER A 204 4.38 -6.04 -15.83
CA SER A 204 3.36 -4.98 -15.64
C SER A 204 3.55 -3.87 -16.69
N THR A 205 2.46 -3.30 -17.21
CA THR A 205 2.53 -2.25 -18.26
C THR A 205 2.19 -0.84 -17.82
N ILE A 206 1.58 -0.65 -16.65
CA ILE A 206 1.30 0.71 -16.11
C ILE A 206 2.01 0.92 -14.79
N ALA A 207 1.69 0.12 -13.78
CA ALA A 207 2.43 0.15 -12.52
C ALA A 207 2.30 -1.19 -11.80
N ASP A 208 3.28 -1.63 -11.02
CA ASP A 208 3.11 -2.86 -10.25
C ASP A 208 2.04 -2.72 -9.18
N ILE A 209 2.02 -1.57 -8.51
CA ILE A 209 1.05 -1.27 -7.45
C ILE A 209 0.40 0.09 -7.70
N ARG A 210 -0.93 0.10 -7.75
CA ARG A 210 -1.73 1.32 -7.55
C ARG A 210 -2.43 1.28 -6.21
N ALA A 211 -2.04 2.17 -5.30
CA ALA A 211 -2.58 2.25 -3.94
C ALA A 211 -3.31 3.58 -3.69
N ASN A 212 -4.64 3.63 -3.81
CA ASN A 212 -5.39 4.88 -3.65
C ASN A 212 -5.91 5.14 -2.21
N GLY A 213 -5.37 4.51 -1.17
CA GLY A 213 -5.86 4.62 0.22
C GLY A 213 -5.20 3.61 1.13
N GLY A 214 -5.63 3.53 2.41
CA GLY A 214 -5.15 2.53 3.36
C GLY A 214 -3.67 2.65 3.75
N SER A 215 -3.19 1.63 4.47
CA SER A 215 -1.78 1.45 4.82
C SER A 215 -1.22 0.26 4.04
N LEU A 216 -0.34 0.54 3.08
CA LEU A 216 0.40 -0.45 2.31
C LEU A 216 1.76 -0.71 2.96
N PHE A 217 2.08 -1.97 3.18
CA PHE A 217 3.41 -2.44 3.54
C PHE A 217 3.88 -3.45 2.50
N VAL A 218 5.06 -3.23 1.93
CA VAL A 218 5.68 -4.13 0.95
C VAL A 218 7.10 -4.43 1.42
N ASP A 219 7.45 -5.70 1.52
CA ASP A 219 8.81 -6.14 1.82
C ASP A 219 9.33 -7.12 0.78
N GLY A 220 10.61 -6.97 0.39
CA GLY A 220 11.31 -7.94 -0.46
C GLY A 220 10.74 -8.08 -1.87
N ALA A 221 10.07 -7.05 -2.40
CA ALA A 221 9.49 -7.13 -3.74
C ALA A 221 10.56 -7.17 -4.83
N GLU A 222 10.30 -7.92 -5.89
CA GLU A 222 11.08 -7.91 -7.13
C GLU A 222 10.19 -7.40 -8.26
N SER A 223 10.70 -6.45 -9.04
CA SER A 223 9.96 -5.82 -10.13
C SER A 223 10.78 -5.82 -11.43
N GLU A 224 10.25 -6.53 -12.43
CA GLU A 224 10.81 -6.69 -13.77
C GLU A 224 9.71 -6.44 -14.82
N SER A 225 9.39 -5.18 -15.07
CA SER A 225 8.17 -4.79 -15.79
C SER A 225 8.45 -3.99 -17.07
N ALA A 226 7.44 -3.82 -17.92
CA ALA A 226 7.59 -3.35 -19.31
C ALA A 226 8.04 -1.88 -19.45
N THR A 227 8.49 -1.41 -20.62
CA THR A 227 8.90 0.01 -20.76
C THR A 227 7.77 0.99 -20.47
N GLY A 228 8.08 2.03 -19.69
CA GLY A 228 7.16 3.14 -19.38
C GLY A 228 6.30 2.94 -18.14
N HIS A 229 6.66 2.03 -17.24
CA HIS A 229 5.86 1.70 -16.05
C HIS A 229 6.44 2.28 -14.75
N LEU A 230 5.65 2.24 -13.68
CA LEU A 230 6.02 2.63 -12.31
C LEU A 230 6.02 1.41 -11.38
N PHE A 231 6.86 1.40 -10.35
CA PHE A 231 6.71 0.43 -9.26
C PHE A 231 5.46 0.73 -8.41
N LEU A 232 5.35 1.97 -7.94
CA LEU A 232 4.24 2.42 -7.10
C LEU A 232 3.62 3.71 -7.63
N THR A 233 2.28 3.72 -7.72
CA THR A 233 1.48 4.93 -7.93
C THR A 233 0.26 4.98 -7.02
N GLY A 234 -0.37 6.15 -6.89
CA GLY A 234 -1.57 6.29 -6.09
C GLY A 234 -1.86 7.72 -5.67
N ASN A 235 -3.12 7.97 -5.32
CA ASN A 235 -3.63 9.24 -4.82
C ASN A 235 -3.96 9.18 -3.32
N LEU A 236 -4.12 10.37 -2.72
CA LEU A 236 -4.72 10.49 -1.40
C LEU A 236 -6.17 10.01 -1.48
N GLY A 237 -6.48 8.98 -0.70
CA GLY A 237 -7.85 8.58 -0.45
C GLY A 237 -8.58 9.57 0.45
N ALA A 238 -9.75 9.17 0.96
CA ALA A 238 -10.45 9.94 2.01
C ALA A 238 -9.65 10.03 3.32
N ASN A 239 -8.74 9.08 3.54
CA ASN A 239 -7.81 9.05 4.67
C ASN A 239 -6.38 9.24 4.16
N VAL A 240 -5.48 9.70 5.02
CA VAL A 240 -4.05 9.80 4.71
C VAL A 240 -3.54 8.40 4.40
N ALA A 241 -3.18 8.18 3.14
CA ALA A 241 -2.62 6.92 2.68
C ALA A 241 -1.13 6.87 3.05
N HIS A 242 -0.63 5.71 3.48
CA HIS A 242 0.79 5.50 3.77
C HIS A 242 1.27 4.24 3.07
N ALA A 243 2.44 4.31 2.47
CA ALA A 243 3.14 3.17 1.88
C ALA A 243 4.52 3.03 2.53
N THR A 244 4.83 1.82 2.98
CA THR A 244 6.17 1.43 3.44
C THR A 244 6.72 0.38 2.49
N LEU A 245 7.91 0.63 1.96
CA LEU A 245 8.63 -0.26 1.06
C LEU A 245 9.97 -0.61 1.70
N VAL A 246 10.23 -1.89 1.91
CA VAL A 246 11.42 -2.42 2.58
C VAL A 246 12.12 -3.45 1.70
N ASP A 247 13.43 -3.29 1.49
CA ASP A 247 14.27 -4.27 0.79
C ASP A 247 13.73 -4.69 -0.60
N CYS A 248 13.02 -3.80 -1.30
CA CYS A 248 12.53 -4.07 -2.65
C CYS A 248 13.65 -3.88 -3.69
N SER A 249 13.77 -4.79 -4.66
CA SER A 249 14.55 -4.60 -5.89
C SER A 249 13.62 -4.16 -7.02
N VAL A 250 13.79 -2.92 -7.47
CA VAL A 250 12.97 -2.30 -8.51
C VAL A 250 13.80 -2.16 -9.77
N GLU A 251 13.61 -3.08 -10.72
CA GLU A 251 14.42 -3.22 -11.95
C GLU A 251 13.64 -2.85 -13.19
N ILE A 252 13.38 -1.56 -13.33
CA ILE A 252 12.32 -1.09 -14.21
C ILE A 252 12.79 -0.16 -15.31
N SER A 253 12.15 -0.23 -16.48
CA SER A 253 12.30 0.81 -17.51
C SER A 253 11.24 1.89 -17.31
N ALA A 254 11.56 2.92 -16.53
CA ALA A 254 10.64 4.02 -16.18
C ALA A 254 10.11 4.82 -17.39
N PRO A 255 9.09 5.68 -17.22
CA PRO A 255 8.61 6.60 -18.27
C PRO A 255 9.64 7.66 -18.67
N ALA A 256 9.27 8.49 -19.66
CA ALA A 256 10.10 9.57 -20.20
C ALA A 256 10.58 10.61 -19.16
N ASN A 257 10.00 10.63 -17.96
CA ASN A 257 10.37 11.52 -16.85
C ASN A 257 11.29 10.87 -15.80
N ASP A 258 11.62 9.57 -15.93
CA ASP A 258 12.43 8.77 -15.01
C ASP A 258 11.83 8.45 -13.64
N TYR A 259 10.55 8.73 -13.43
CA TYR A 259 9.92 8.36 -12.17
C TYR A 259 9.73 6.85 -12.08
N VAL A 260 10.24 6.25 -11.01
CA VAL A 260 9.96 4.84 -10.68
C VAL A 260 8.87 4.71 -9.63
N ILE A 261 8.66 5.76 -8.83
CA ILE A 261 7.55 5.89 -7.89
C ILE A 261 6.91 7.26 -8.10
N SER A 262 5.58 7.31 -8.11
CA SER A 262 4.81 8.54 -8.20
C SER A 262 3.55 8.45 -7.34
N TYR A 263 3.67 8.83 -6.06
CA TYR A 263 2.70 8.49 -5.01
C TYR A 263 2.28 9.72 -4.18
N ALA A 264 0.99 9.90 -3.95
CA ALA A 264 0.47 11.07 -3.22
C ALA A 264 0.30 10.85 -1.70
N GLY A 265 0.68 9.71 -1.12
CA GLY A 265 0.59 9.49 0.32
C GLY A 265 1.92 9.69 1.06
N ASN A 266 1.91 9.38 2.36
CA ASN A 266 3.13 9.22 3.13
C ASN A 266 3.95 8.07 2.57
N LEU A 267 5.25 8.25 2.43
CA LEU A 267 6.13 7.24 1.86
C LEU A 267 7.30 6.95 2.79
N THR A 268 7.53 5.67 3.07
CA THR A 268 8.68 5.18 3.82
C THR A 268 9.44 4.18 2.96
N LEU A 269 10.73 4.44 2.72
CA LEU A 269 11.62 3.65 1.87
C LEU A 269 12.82 3.22 2.70
N ILE A 270 13.00 1.92 2.91
CA ILE A 270 14.11 1.37 3.70
C ILE A 270 14.83 0.29 2.89
N GLY A 271 16.13 0.43 2.67
CA GLY A 271 16.96 -0.63 2.07
C GLY A 271 16.61 -1.00 0.63
N ASN A 272 15.81 -0.19 -0.08
CA ASN A 272 15.38 -0.53 -1.43
C ASN A 272 16.49 -0.26 -2.44
N THR A 273 16.48 -1.03 -3.53
CA THR A 273 17.35 -0.82 -4.69
C THR A 273 16.51 -0.38 -5.87
N PHE A 274 16.75 0.83 -6.37
CA PHE A 274 16.07 1.37 -7.54
C PHE A 274 17.00 1.38 -8.75
N PHE A 275 16.61 0.69 -9.80
CA PHE A 275 17.21 0.76 -11.13
C PHE A 275 16.22 1.41 -12.09
N ASN A 276 16.77 2.18 -13.03
CA ASN A 276 16.02 2.74 -14.14
C ASN A 276 16.69 2.32 -15.45
N LEU A 277 16.21 1.21 -15.99
CA LEU A 277 16.72 0.54 -17.18
C LEU A 277 16.32 1.23 -18.50
N ARG A 278 15.60 2.36 -18.44
CA ARG A 278 15.18 3.11 -19.63
C ARG A 278 16.36 3.55 -20.50
N GLY A 279 17.51 3.84 -19.88
CA GLY A 279 18.74 4.16 -20.60
C GLY A 279 19.95 4.13 -19.69
N ALA A 280 21.15 3.97 -20.27
CA ALA A 280 22.40 3.74 -19.54
C ALA A 280 22.80 4.83 -18.53
N THR A 281 22.20 6.02 -18.61
CA THR A 281 22.42 7.16 -17.71
C THR A 281 21.14 7.59 -16.99
N SER A 282 20.05 6.84 -17.11
CA SER A 282 18.79 7.18 -16.47
C SER A 282 18.92 7.01 -14.96
N VAL A 283 18.40 7.97 -14.20
CA VAL A 283 18.43 7.98 -12.73
C VAL A 283 17.01 7.75 -12.24
N PRO A 284 16.73 6.74 -11.41
CA PRO A 284 15.39 6.53 -10.88
C PRO A 284 15.00 7.71 -10.00
N LYS A 285 13.82 8.27 -10.23
CA LYS A 285 13.29 9.38 -9.46
C LYS A 285 12.09 8.94 -8.63
N ILE A 286 11.94 9.54 -7.46
CA ILE A 286 10.79 9.36 -6.59
C ILE A 286 9.98 10.65 -6.63
N GLN A 287 8.71 10.56 -7.02
CA GLN A 287 7.78 11.68 -6.96
C GLN A 287 6.81 11.50 -5.81
N ILE A 288 6.66 12.54 -5.00
CA ILE A 288 5.62 12.62 -3.99
C ILE A 288 4.54 13.58 -4.50
N ASN A 289 3.39 13.03 -4.85
CA ASN A 289 2.31 13.73 -5.54
C ASN A 289 1.33 14.46 -4.62
N ALA A 290 1.79 14.80 -3.42
CA ALA A 290 0.92 15.21 -2.35
C ALA A 290 1.21 16.67 -2.01
N GLY A 291 0.45 17.59 -2.62
CA GLY A 291 0.43 19.01 -2.25
C GLY A 291 1.81 19.62 -1.94
N SER A 292 1.87 20.47 -0.90
CA SER A 292 3.11 21.07 -0.44
C SER A 292 3.67 20.36 0.80
N PHE A 293 4.98 20.19 0.86
CA PHE A 293 5.74 19.71 2.02
C PHE A 293 5.81 20.71 3.19
N LYS A 294 4.79 21.52 3.45
CA LYS A 294 4.87 22.56 4.49
C LYS A 294 4.89 21.94 5.90
N GLU A 295 5.38 22.72 6.86
CA GLU A 295 5.21 22.43 8.29
C GLU A 295 3.73 22.12 8.59
N ASN A 296 3.47 21.03 9.31
CA ASN A 296 2.14 20.51 9.61
C ASN A 296 1.37 19.90 8.41
N SER A 297 2.04 19.65 7.29
CA SER A 297 1.48 18.78 6.25
C SER A 297 1.28 17.37 6.82
N SER A 298 0.25 16.67 6.35
CA SER A 298 0.02 15.26 6.64
C SER A 298 0.90 14.33 5.81
N ILE A 299 1.80 14.90 4.99
CA ILE A 299 2.64 14.22 4.01
C ILE A 299 4.09 14.26 4.46
N ALA A 300 4.66 13.08 4.65
CA ALA A 300 6.04 12.86 5.00
C ALA A 300 6.72 11.85 4.06
N LEU A 301 8.02 12.05 3.84
CA LEU A 301 8.91 11.07 3.23
C LEU A 301 9.98 10.66 4.23
N THR A 302 10.18 9.36 4.40
CA THR A 302 11.33 8.78 5.11
C THR A 302 12.08 7.87 4.16
N SER A 303 13.36 8.16 3.91
CA SER A 303 14.25 7.40 3.03
C SER A 303 15.50 7.00 3.83
N ILE A 304 15.75 5.70 3.98
CA ILE A 304 16.87 5.18 4.76
C ILE A 304 17.57 4.07 3.99
N GLY A 305 18.86 4.22 3.71
CA GLY A 305 19.69 3.14 3.17
C GLY A 305 19.33 2.69 1.75
N ASN A 306 18.63 3.51 0.97
CA ASN A 306 18.22 3.12 -0.38
C ASN A 306 19.34 3.35 -1.40
N TYR A 307 19.38 2.55 -2.46
CA TYR A 307 20.30 2.73 -3.59
C TYR A 307 19.56 3.26 -4.83
N TYR A 308 20.13 4.28 -5.48
CA TYR A 308 19.61 4.89 -6.72
C TYR A 308 20.63 4.76 -7.86
N GLN A 309 20.34 3.91 -8.85
CA GLN A 309 21.22 3.70 -10.00
C GLN A 309 21.53 5.02 -10.73
N ASN A 310 22.79 5.19 -11.11
CA ASN A 310 23.35 6.36 -11.82
C ASN A 310 23.23 7.70 -11.07
N ALA A 311 22.71 7.74 -9.84
CA ALA A 311 22.71 8.97 -9.06
C ALA A 311 24.17 9.39 -8.73
N ALA A 312 24.49 10.65 -9.02
CA ALA A 312 25.78 11.24 -8.68
C ALA A 312 25.81 11.66 -7.19
N THR A 313 26.99 12.02 -6.69
CA THR A 313 27.19 12.56 -5.33
C THR A 313 26.37 13.83 -5.11
N ALA A 314 25.16 13.69 -4.58
CA ALA A 314 24.18 14.73 -4.34
C ALA A 314 23.15 14.24 -3.31
N TYR A 315 22.01 14.92 -3.18
CA TYR A 315 20.86 14.40 -2.42
C TYR A 315 20.10 13.32 -3.21
N ALA A 316 19.32 12.49 -2.50
CA ALA A 316 18.43 11.50 -3.11
C ALA A 316 17.49 12.16 -4.14
N PRO A 317 17.22 11.49 -5.28
CA PRO A 317 16.46 12.03 -6.41
C PRO A 317 14.95 12.05 -6.14
N VAL A 318 14.54 12.88 -5.18
CA VAL A 318 13.15 13.03 -4.74
C VAL A 318 12.57 14.37 -5.21
N TYR A 319 11.38 14.34 -5.80
CA TYR A 319 10.74 15.47 -6.46
C TYR A 319 9.27 15.67 -6.04
N ASP A 320 8.80 16.90 -6.14
CA ASP A 320 7.39 17.26 -6.00
C ASP A 320 6.60 17.08 -7.32
N THR A 321 5.31 17.43 -7.30
CA THR A 321 4.43 17.39 -8.49
C THR A 321 4.86 18.35 -9.60
N SER A 322 5.60 19.41 -9.26
CA SER A 322 6.11 20.42 -10.19
C SER A 322 7.53 20.09 -10.67
N ASN A 323 8.02 18.88 -10.39
CA ASN A 323 9.36 18.40 -10.76
C ASN A 323 10.49 19.23 -10.11
N ASN A 324 10.24 19.85 -8.96
CA ASN A 324 11.27 20.47 -8.15
C ASN A 324 11.89 19.42 -7.21
N LYS A 325 13.21 19.44 -7.07
CA LYS A 325 13.92 18.59 -6.10
C LYS A 325 13.59 19.03 -4.68
N ILE A 326 13.08 18.10 -3.87
CA ILE A 326 12.61 18.41 -2.52
C ILE A 326 13.78 18.62 -1.56
N LEU A 327 14.76 17.71 -1.62
CA LEU A 327 16.00 17.79 -0.84
C LEU A 327 16.89 18.93 -1.36
N PRO A 328 17.55 19.67 -0.44
CA PRO A 328 17.57 21.12 -0.39
C PRO A 328 18.19 21.69 -1.65
N SER A 329 17.29 22.05 -2.55
CA SER A 329 17.54 22.92 -3.69
C SER A 329 16.34 23.85 -3.85
N TYR A 330 15.11 23.30 -3.90
CA TYR A 330 13.89 24.11 -3.98
C TYR A 330 13.33 24.57 -2.62
N TYR A 331 13.20 23.67 -1.65
CA TYR A 331 12.67 24.00 -0.31
C TYR A 331 13.75 24.39 0.69
N ALA A 332 14.90 24.89 0.21
CA ALA A 332 15.91 25.45 1.08
C ALA A 332 15.26 26.55 1.94
N ASN A 333 15.33 26.42 3.26
CA ASN A 333 14.71 27.31 4.26
C ASN A 333 13.19 27.14 4.49
N GLN A 334 12.55 26.10 3.95
CA GLN A 334 11.20 25.74 4.37
C GLN A 334 11.22 24.49 5.28
N PRO A 335 10.46 24.50 6.40
CA PRO A 335 10.24 23.30 7.19
C PRO A 335 9.50 22.26 6.33
N VAL A 336 10.22 21.24 5.89
CA VAL A 336 9.63 20.07 5.20
C VAL A 336 9.54 18.87 6.13
N GLN A 337 8.73 17.86 5.80
CA GLN A 337 8.69 16.58 6.53
C GLN A 337 9.40 15.49 5.71
N VAL A 338 10.71 15.66 5.52
CA VAL A 338 11.51 14.73 4.72
C VAL A 338 12.75 14.30 5.50
N VAL A 339 12.97 13.00 5.56
CA VAL A 339 14.18 12.38 6.10
C VAL A 339 14.84 11.56 5.00
N SER A 340 16.15 11.74 4.82
CA SER A 340 17.00 10.93 3.95
C SER A 340 18.30 10.61 4.71
N LEU A 341 18.53 9.34 5.00
CA LEU A 341 19.64 8.88 5.85
C LEU A 341 20.35 7.70 5.22
N GLY A 342 21.65 7.87 4.94
CA GLY A 342 22.48 6.78 4.44
C GLY A 342 22.05 6.26 3.08
N ASP A 343 21.39 7.09 2.25
CA ASP A 343 21.09 6.72 0.88
C ASP A 343 22.37 6.72 0.02
N TYR A 344 22.38 5.88 -1.01
CA TYR A 344 23.50 5.67 -1.92
C TYR A 344 23.07 5.81 -3.37
N GLY A 345 24.05 5.99 -4.25
CA GLY A 345 23.85 5.92 -5.69
C GLY A 345 25.07 5.41 -6.41
N GLY A 346 25.09 5.61 -7.72
CA GLY A 346 26.27 5.43 -8.56
C GLY A 346 26.07 4.46 -9.72
N ARG A 347 27.12 4.21 -10.48
CA ARG A 347 27.06 3.50 -11.77
C ARG A 347 28.01 2.31 -11.79
N GLY A 348 27.53 1.17 -12.30
CA GLY A 348 28.39 0.02 -12.61
C GLY A 348 29.20 -0.51 -11.43
N GLY A 349 28.60 -0.57 -10.23
CA GLY A 349 29.27 -1.05 -9.01
C GLY A 349 30.07 0.01 -8.25
N ALA A 350 30.24 1.22 -8.79
CA ALA A 350 30.78 2.34 -8.01
C ALA A 350 29.68 2.90 -7.09
N LEU A 351 29.85 2.75 -5.78
CA LEU A 351 28.94 3.27 -4.76
C LEU A 351 29.33 4.71 -4.40
N VAL A 352 28.39 5.65 -4.53
CA VAL A 352 28.54 7.01 -4.00
C VAL A 352 27.56 7.23 -2.85
N LYS A 353 28.05 7.85 -1.78
CA LYS A 353 27.19 8.25 -0.67
C LYS A 353 26.41 9.50 -1.05
N LEU A 354 25.10 9.48 -0.85
CA LEU A 354 24.26 10.66 -1.03
C LEU A 354 24.24 11.49 0.25
N ASN A 355 23.93 12.78 0.11
CA ASN A 355 23.85 13.68 1.24
C ASN A 355 22.65 13.32 2.13
N ASN A 356 22.91 13.16 3.43
CA ASN A 356 21.85 13.02 4.42
C ASN A 356 21.06 14.34 4.53
N TYR A 357 19.78 14.21 4.88
CA TYR A 357 18.92 15.33 5.20
C TYR A 357 17.99 14.95 6.36
N LEU A 358 18.02 15.75 7.43
CA LEU A 358 17.04 15.73 8.51
C LEU A 358 16.48 17.12 8.66
N THR A 359 15.19 17.20 8.97
CA THR A 359 14.52 18.48 9.17
C THR A 359 14.90 19.05 10.52
N THR A 360 15.04 20.38 10.60
CA THR A 360 15.47 21.06 11.83
C THR A 360 14.49 20.88 12.98
N SER A 361 13.22 20.56 12.72
CA SER A 361 12.24 20.18 13.74
C SER A 361 12.49 18.80 14.36
N ALA A 362 13.19 17.90 13.65
CA ALA A 362 13.61 16.59 14.16
C ALA A 362 14.94 16.66 14.94
N LEU A 363 15.69 17.76 14.78
CA LEU A 363 16.89 18.06 15.57
C LEU A 363 16.51 19.00 16.71
N THR A 364 16.23 18.46 17.91
CA THR A 364 16.14 19.30 19.10
C THR A 364 17.53 19.81 19.48
N SER A 365 17.94 20.92 18.85
CA SER A 365 18.99 21.78 19.41
C SER A 365 18.38 22.56 20.57
N GLN A 366 18.49 22.03 21.79
CA GLN A 366 18.15 22.83 22.97
C GLN A 366 19.24 23.89 23.14
N THR A 367 18.85 25.17 23.12
CA THR A 367 19.78 26.24 23.51
C THR A 367 20.14 26.07 24.99
N ALA A 368 21.36 26.46 25.38
CA ALA A 368 21.83 26.37 26.77
C ALA A 368 20.84 27.03 27.77
N GLY A 369 20.13 28.10 27.36
CA GLY A 369 19.11 28.75 28.18
C GLY A 369 17.86 27.90 28.44
N THR A 370 17.43 27.07 27.48
CA THR A 370 16.26 26.19 27.61
C THR A 370 16.56 24.97 28.48
N VAL A 371 17.77 24.42 28.38
CA VAL A 371 18.28 23.36 29.27
C VAL A 371 18.42 23.91 30.69
N ALA A 372 18.96 25.12 30.85
CA ALA A 372 19.13 25.75 32.16
C ALA A 372 17.80 26.07 32.87
N ALA A 373 16.75 26.42 32.11
CA ALA A 373 15.43 26.72 32.68
C ALA A 373 14.62 25.47 33.06
N SER A 374 14.75 24.38 32.31
CA SER A 374 14.01 23.14 32.55
C SER A 374 14.76 22.13 33.41
N GLY A 375 16.09 22.18 33.43
CA GLY A 375 16.96 21.18 34.04
C GLY A 375 16.93 19.82 33.34
N VAL A 376 16.23 19.69 32.20
CA VAL A 376 16.00 18.41 31.53
C VAL A 376 16.71 18.39 30.18
N LEU A 377 17.81 17.65 30.13
CA LEU A 377 18.40 17.21 28.87
C LEU A 377 17.63 15.98 28.38
N ARG A 378 17.05 16.04 27.18
CA ARG A 378 16.38 14.89 26.55
C ARG A 378 17.39 14.22 25.62
N ALA A 379 17.92 13.08 26.04
CA ALA A 379 18.69 12.16 25.21
C ALA A 379 17.87 10.87 25.04
N GLY A 380 17.82 10.33 23.83
CA GLY A 380 17.17 9.06 23.53
C GLY A 380 17.96 7.88 24.09
N ASP A 381 17.28 6.75 24.22
CA ASP A 381 17.78 5.45 24.65
C ASP A 381 18.82 4.81 23.69
N THR A 382 19.07 5.43 22.53
CA THR A 382 20.10 5.04 21.56
C THR A 382 21.23 6.07 21.41
N ASP A 383 21.16 7.21 22.13
CA ASP A 383 22.22 8.21 22.08
C ASP A 383 23.45 7.69 22.86
N THR A 384 24.55 7.44 22.14
CA THR A 384 25.78 6.91 22.77
C THR A 384 26.63 7.99 23.45
N ALA A 385 26.34 9.27 23.20
CA ALA A 385 27.02 10.40 23.84
C ALA A 385 26.19 11.69 23.74
N VAL A 386 26.32 12.54 24.76
CA VAL A 386 25.91 13.95 24.73
C VAL A 386 27.18 14.77 24.56
N ALA A 387 27.34 15.46 23.43
CA ALA A 387 28.47 16.35 23.20
C ALA A 387 28.10 17.79 23.58
N PHE A 388 28.84 18.39 24.51
CA PHE A 388 28.75 19.82 24.81
C PHE A 388 29.78 20.55 23.97
N ARG A 389 29.32 21.29 22.96
CA ARG A 389 30.19 22.10 22.08
C ARG A 389 29.98 23.59 22.34
N ASP A 390 31.02 24.37 22.09
CA ASP A 390 30.90 25.82 22.07
C ASP A 390 30.21 26.32 20.78
N HIS A 391 29.94 27.62 20.71
CA HIS A 391 29.27 28.23 19.55
C HIS A 391 30.13 28.23 18.27
N ALA A 392 31.39 27.79 18.35
CA ALA A 392 32.35 27.72 17.26
C ALA A 392 32.59 26.28 16.77
N ASP A 393 31.85 25.29 17.28
CA ASP A 393 31.94 23.87 16.93
C ASP A 393 33.33 23.25 17.23
N ASN A 394 34.10 23.85 18.14
CA ASN A 394 35.34 23.28 18.64
C ASN A 394 35.05 22.22 19.72
N ALA A 395 35.90 21.19 19.79
CA ALA A 395 35.74 20.09 20.74
C ALA A 395 35.70 20.57 22.21
N ASP A 396 34.86 19.89 23.00
CA ASP A 396 34.56 20.01 24.43
C ASP A 396 34.68 21.41 25.05
N VAL A 397 33.55 21.95 25.50
CA VAL A 397 33.52 23.13 26.39
C VAL A 397 34.54 22.92 27.52
N PRO A 398 35.59 23.75 27.63
CA PRO A 398 36.59 23.62 28.69
C PRO A 398 35.90 23.72 30.06
N GLY A 399 35.81 22.60 30.77
CA GLY A 399 35.07 22.49 32.03
C GLY A 399 34.49 21.10 32.34
N LEU A 400 34.49 20.17 31.39
CA LEU A 400 34.12 18.76 31.60
C LEU A 400 35.28 17.82 31.24
N ALA A 401 36.47 18.05 31.79
CA ALA A 401 37.51 17.01 31.83
C ALA A 401 37.28 16.19 33.10
N LYS A 402 37.03 14.88 32.96
CA LYS A 402 36.90 13.96 34.10
C LYS A 402 38.28 13.55 34.59
N ASP A 403 38.58 13.79 35.86
CA ASP A 403 39.53 12.98 36.60
C ASP A 403 38.83 12.11 37.67
N THR A 404 39.59 11.28 38.37
CA THR A 404 39.07 10.33 39.37
C THR A 404 38.48 11.00 40.62
N SER A 405 38.49 12.33 40.69
CA SER A 405 38.02 13.14 41.82
C SER A 405 36.69 13.84 41.56
N ASP A 406 36.17 13.82 40.33
CA ASP A 406 35.00 14.63 39.98
C ASP A 406 33.66 14.00 40.39
N VAL A 407 32.87 14.75 41.16
CA VAL A 407 31.50 14.40 41.56
C VAL A 407 30.51 15.20 40.72
N VAL A 408 29.60 14.52 40.01
CA VAL A 408 28.48 15.17 39.33
C VAL A 408 27.43 15.55 40.37
N PHE A 409 27.22 16.84 40.58
CA PHE A 409 26.11 17.32 41.41
C PHE A 409 24.81 17.30 40.60
N VAL A 410 23.93 16.36 40.92
CA VAL A 410 22.54 16.39 40.45
C VAL A 410 21.66 16.93 41.58
N GLY A 411 21.15 18.14 41.39
CA GLY A 411 20.16 18.78 42.28
C GLY A 411 20.59 20.18 42.77
N GLY A 412 19.80 21.19 42.43
CA GLY A 412 19.85 22.50 43.09
C GLY A 412 19.33 22.43 44.54
N ARG A 413 19.23 23.59 45.22
CA ARG A 413 18.86 23.72 46.66
C ARG A 413 17.49 23.14 47.09
N VAL A 414 16.76 22.47 46.20
CA VAL A 414 15.59 21.66 46.51
C VAL A 414 15.99 20.20 46.31
N GLY A 415 16.61 19.63 47.34
CA GLY A 415 17.38 18.39 47.24
C GLY A 415 16.58 17.14 46.87
N ILE A 416 17.31 16.12 46.42
CA ILE A 416 16.87 14.72 46.42
C ILE A 416 16.46 14.39 47.86
N GLY A 417 15.18 14.09 48.07
CA GLY A 417 14.66 13.72 49.40
C GLY A 417 15.38 12.47 49.91
N LEU A 418 16.08 12.60 51.04
CA LEU A 418 16.95 11.60 51.67
C LEU A 418 16.26 10.29 52.15
N ASN A 419 15.01 10.03 51.74
CA ASN A 419 14.21 8.92 52.27
C ASN A 419 13.95 7.79 51.27
N SER A 420 14.61 7.78 50.11
CA SER A 420 14.54 6.64 49.19
C SER A 420 15.96 6.24 48.82
N ALA A 421 16.36 5.02 49.20
CA ALA A 421 17.64 4.46 48.81
C ALA A 421 17.74 4.46 47.28
N VAL A 422 18.70 5.22 46.75
CA VAL A 422 19.11 5.07 45.35
C VAL A 422 20.01 3.84 45.31
N GLN A 423 19.44 2.72 44.87
CA GLN A 423 20.20 1.53 44.52
C GLN A 423 20.67 1.71 43.07
N ILE A 424 21.97 2.00 42.89
CA ILE A 424 22.59 2.01 41.56
C ILE A 424 22.99 0.56 41.26
N GLY A 425 22.29 -0.05 40.31
CA GLY A 425 22.68 -1.28 39.64
C GLY A 425 23.28 -0.97 38.28
#